data_AF-A0A8S3SZT1-F1
#
_entry.id   AF-A0A8S3SZT1-F1
#
_cell.length_a   1.000
_cell.length_b   1.000
_cell.length_c   1.000
_cell.angle_alpha   90.00
_cell.angle_beta   90.00
_cell.angle_gamma   90.00
#
_symmetry.space_group_name_H-M   'P 1'
#
loop_
_entity.id
_entity.type
_entity.pdbx_description
1 polymer ?
#
loop_
_entity_poly.entity_id
_entity_poly.type
_entity_poly.pdbx_seq_one_letter_code
_entity_poly.pdbx_strand_id
1 'polypeptide(L)'
;MAMRDWGQDCPLKWILFQQVLLKLKESNVSISSIQSLLKIAKHEDINIIKDDDVKQCLQYCHDIGTVVYFNEEKLADFVILNPKWLIDAFRCLVSDKTENDIKVSDDWQTLKDTGQISESLISLLFNKEPELKFEDNKAHLIEVLKRFDIIVNLKDSSELYMPCMIKSCSFFEFQKHFCDESIFKTSWFCLEFKFLPPAFFNHIIAWYIKAVPCECYS
;
A
#
# COMPACT_ATOMS: atom_id res chain seq x y z
N MET A 1 15.86 -25.18 2.21
CA MET A 1 15.63 -23.73 2.02
C MET A 1 16.54 -23.01 3.01
N ALA A 2 17.69 -22.52 2.55
CA ALA A 2 18.62 -21.80 3.43
C ALA A 2 18.01 -20.42 3.74
N MET A 3 17.84 -20.11 5.03
CA MET A 3 17.51 -18.75 5.47
C MET A 3 18.71 -17.87 5.11
N ARG A 4 18.53 -16.91 4.21
CA ARG A 4 19.62 -16.09 3.63
C ARG A 4 20.44 -15.32 4.69
N ASP A 5 19.86 -15.12 5.88
CA ASP A 5 20.45 -14.31 6.95
C ASP A 5 21.10 -15.13 8.07
N TRP A 6 21.11 -16.46 7.94
CA TRP A 6 21.77 -17.32 8.94
C TRP A 6 23.29 -17.09 8.95
N GLY A 7 23.82 -16.67 10.11
CA GLY A 7 25.25 -16.42 10.31
C GLY A 7 25.70 -14.99 10.08
N GLN A 8 24.79 -14.04 9.84
CA GLN A 8 25.11 -12.62 9.84
C GLN A 8 25.16 -12.04 11.27
N ASP A 9 26.10 -11.14 11.52
CA ASP A 9 26.19 -10.42 12.80
C ASP A 9 25.01 -9.46 12.95
N CYS A 10 24.23 -9.63 14.02
CA CYS A 10 23.11 -8.76 14.36
C CYS A 10 23.31 -8.18 15.77
N PRO A 11 23.16 -6.86 15.97
CA PRO A 11 23.27 -6.27 17.30
C PRO A 11 22.27 -6.89 18.27
N LEU A 12 22.74 -7.29 19.46
CA LEU A 12 21.87 -7.88 20.49
C LEU A 12 20.63 -7.00 20.79
N LYS A 13 20.81 -5.68 20.79
CA LYS A 13 19.72 -4.71 21.01
C LYS A 13 18.62 -4.81 19.95
N TRP A 14 18.97 -5.07 18.69
CA TRP A 14 18.01 -5.25 17.62
C TRP A 14 17.20 -6.53 17.82
N ILE A 15 17.85 -7.62 18.27
CA ILE A 15 17.17 -8.88 18.59
C ILE A 15 16.18 -8.66 19.74
N LEU A 16 16.59 -7.98 20.80
CA LEU A 16 15.72 -7.66 21.94
C LEU A 16 14.54 -6.79 21.52
N PHE A 17 14.77 -5.79 20.67
CA PHE A 17 13.70 -4.96 20.13
C PHE A 17 12.73 -5.77 19.25
N GLN A 18 13.24 -6.63 18.37
CA GLN A 18 12.42 -7.53 17.55
C GLN A 18 11.56 -8.47 18.41
N GLN A 19 12.07 -9.00 19.51
CA GLN A 19 11.28 -9.80 20.45
C GLN A 19 10.10 -9.01 21.04
N VAL A 20 10.30 -7.71 21.29
CA VAL A 20 9.19 -6.84 21.75
C VAL A 20 8.18 -6.60 20.64
N LEU A 21 8.61 -6.36 19.40
CA LEU A 21 7.71 -6.24 18.25
C LEU A 21 6.86 -7.51 18.06
N LEU A 22 7.45 -8.69 18.24
CA LEU A 22 6.74 -9.97 18.20
C LEU A 22 5.69 -10.08 19.32
N LYS A 23 6.04 -9.72 20.55
CA LYS A 23 5.09 -9.73 21.68
C LYS A 23 3.92 -8.76 21.48
N LEU A 24 4.17 -7.58 20.90
CA LEU A 24 3.11 -6.63 20.55
C LEU A 24 2.16 -7.22 19.51
N LYS A 25 2.71 -7.85 18.48
CA LYS A 25 1.93 -8.56 17.45
C LYS A 25 1.11 -9.71 18.04
N GLU A 26 1.68 -10.51 18.94
CA GLU A 26 0.98 -11.58 19.68
C GLU A 26 -0.14 -11.04 20.58
N SER A 27 0.01 -9.80 21.05
CA SER A 27 -1.00 -9.07 21.83
C SER A 27 -2.05 -8.38 20.94
N ASN A 28 -2.21 -8.81 19.69
CA ASN A 28 -3.14 -8.27 18.68
C ASN A 28 -2.90 -6.79 18.30
N VAL A 29 -1.70 -6.25 18.53
CA VAL A 29 -1.33 -4.91 18.04
C VAL A 29 -0.83 -5.02 16.61
N SER A 30 -1.67 -4.59 15.65
CA SER A 30 -1.35 -4.69 14.21
C SER A 30 -0.55 -3.51 13.67
N ILE A 31 -0.67 -2.34 14.30
CA ILE A 31 -0.01 -1.08 13.91
C ILE A 31 0.37 -0.30 15.16
N SER A 32 1.49 0.43 15.12
CA SER A 32 1.93 1.29 16.22
C SER A 32 2.54 2.58 15.69
N SER A 33 2.47 3.66 16.48
CA SER A 33 3.18 4.89 16.14
C SER A 33 4.68 4.71 16.31
N ILE A 34 5.47 5.36 15.45
CA ILE A 34 6.93 5.38 15.57
C ILE A 34 7.37 5.95 16.93
N GLN A 35 6.66 6.95 17.44
CA GLN A 35 6.96 7.57 18.73
C GLN A 35 6.81 6.60 19.91
N SER A 36 5.78 5.74 19.88
CA SER A 36 5.61 4.69 20.89
C SER A 36 6.75 3.68 20.84
N LEU A 37 7.14 3.25 19.63
CA LEU A 37 8.23 2.30 19.43
C LEU A 37 9.60 2.87 19.85
N LEU A 38 9.87 4.15 19.58
CA LEU A 38 11.07 4.86 20.03
C LEU A 38 11.16 4.90 21.56
N LYS A 39 10.04 5.11 22.26
CA LYS A 39 9.99 5.08 23.74
C LYS A 39 10.29 3.67 24.27
N ILE A 40 9.71 2.65 23.66
CA ILE A 40 9.95 1.25 24.02
C ILE A 40 11.42 0.88 23.83
N ALA A 41 12.01 1.26 22.69
CA ALA A 41 13.40 0.96 22.36
C ALA A 41 14.42 1.58 23.33
N LYS A 42 14.06 2.72 23.95
CA LYS A 42 14.88 3.41 24.96
C LYS A 42 14.79 2.79 26.36
N HIS A 43 13.89 1.84 26.60
CA HIS A 43 13.80 1.13 27.88
C HIS A 43 15.13 0.43 28.23
N GLU A 44 15.48 0.35 29.51
CA GLU A 44 16.78 -0.17 29.98
C GLU A 44 17.10 -1.59 29.46
N ASP A 45 16.07 -2.42 29.31
CA ASP A 45 16.21 -3.79 28.80
C ASP A 45 16.68 -3.87 27.34
N ILE A 46 16.40 -2.85 26.52
CA ILE A 46 16.74 -2.81 25.08
C ILE A 46 17.87 -1.82 24.82
N ASN A 47 17.78 -0.63 25.44
CA ASN A 47 18.80 0.41 25.47
C ASN A 47 19.28 0.90 24.09
N ILE A 48 18.36 1.12 23.16
CA ILE A 48 18.64 1.81 21.89
C ILE A 48 18.42 3.31 22.10
N ILE A 49 19.52 4.05 22.19
CA ILE A 49 19.50 5.48 22.56
C ILE A 49 19.19 6.37 21.35
N LYS A 50 19.71 6.03 20.17
CA LYS A 50 19.58 6.82 18.95
C LYS A 50 18.32 6.41 18.20
N ASP A 51 17.47 7.38 17.89
CA ASP A 51 16.23 7.12 17.13
C ASP A 51 16.52 6.55 15.74
N ASP A 52 17.65 6.95 15.12
CA ASP A 52 18.09 6.43 13.82
C ASP A 52 18.38 4.92 13.87
N ASP A 53 18.94 4.41 14.98
CA ASP A 53 19.24 2.99 15.16
C ASP A 53 17.95 2.15 15.24
N VAL A 54 16.89 2.71 15.85
CA VAL A 54 15.55 2.09 15.82
C VAL A 54 14.99 2.05 14.40
N LYS A 55 15.10 3.17 13.65
CA LYS A 55 14.63 3.24 12.26
C LYS A 55 15.37 2.26 11.35
N GLN A 56 16.68 2.11 11.53
CA GLN A 56 17.47 1.12 10.80
C GLN A 56 17.04 -0.31 11.14
N CYS A 57 16.79 -0.61 12.42
CA CYS A 57 16.26 -1.90 12.83
C CYS A 57 14.88 -2.19 12.22
N LEU A 58 13.99 -1.19 12.19
CA LEU A 58 12.67 -1.30 11.54
C LEU A 58 12.78 -1.47 10.02
N GLN A 59 13.72 -0.78 9.37
CA GLN A 59 14.01 -0.96 7.94
C GLN A 59 14.50 -2.38 7.66
N TYR A 60 15.43 -2.90 8.47
CA TYR A 60 15.86 -4.29 8.36
C TYR A 60 14.67 -5.25 8.49
N CYS A 61 13.79 -5.04 9.48
CA CYS A 61 12.58 -5.84 9.67
C CYS A 61 11.61 -5.72 8.47
N HIS A 62 11.53 -4.55 7.83
CA HIS A 62 10.75 -4.35 6.62
C HIS A 62 11.31 -5.15 5.44
N ASP A 63 12.62 -5.12 5.25
CA ASP A 63 13.30 -5.79 4.14
C ASP A 63 13.14 -7.32 4.20
N ILE A 64 13.09 -7.89 5.41
CA ILE A 64 12.80 -9.32 5.63
C ILE A 64 11.30 -9.63 5.74
N GLY A 65 10.43 -8.62 5.67
CA GLY A 65 8.97 -8.76 5.66
C GLY A 65 8.33 -9.12 7.00
N THR A 66 8.99 -8.87 8.14
CA THR A 66 8.39 -9.09 9.47
C THR A 66 7.47 -7.96 9.89
N VAL A 67 7.74 -6.74 9.42
CA VAL A 67 6.91 -5.52 9.59
C VAL A 67 6.79 -4.78 8.26
N VAL A 68 5.92 -3.76 8.19
CA VAL A 68 5.93 -2.79 7.09
C VAL A 68 6.21 -1.41 7.66
N TYR A 69 7.29 -0.80 7.21
CA TYR A 69 7.74 0.54 7.61
C TYR A 69 8.37 1.23 6.41
N PHE A 70 8.01 2.49 6.21
CA PHE A 70 8.63 3.35 5.20
C PHE A 70 9.15 4.61 5.89
N ASN A 71 10.46 4.82 5.84
CA ASN A 71 11.09 6.05 6.33
C ASN A 71 10.97 7.19 5.30
N GLU A 72 9.73 7.47 4.88
CA GLU A 72 9.37 8.44 3.84
C GLU A 72 8.32 9.42 4.41
N GLU A 73 8.21 10.61 3.82
CA GLU A 73 7.20 11.61 4.23
C GLU A 73 5.78 11.02 4.14
N LYS A 74 4.90 11.37 5.09
CA LYS A 74 3.52 10.84 5.27
C LYS A 74 3.41 9.37 5.72
N LEU A 75 4.50 8.60 5.67
CA LEU A 75 4.50 7.19 6.06
C LEU A 75 5.34 6.89 7.31
N ALA A 76 6.32 7.73 7.63
CA ALA A 76 7.26 7.47 8.74
C ALA A 76 6.63 7.45 10.14
N ASP A 77 5.41 7.97 10.31
CA ASP A 77 4.76 8.11 11.61
C ASP A 77 4.24 6.80 12.20
N PHE A 78 4.05 5.77 11.37
CA PHE A 78 3.48 4.50 11.78
C PHE A 78 4.27 3.31 11.24
N VAL A 79 4.19 2.20 11.99
CA VAL A 79 4.76 0.90 11.64
C VAL A 79 3.65 -0.12 11.71
N ILE A 80 3.41 -0.82 10.61
CA ILE A 80 2.51 -1.97 10.59
C ILE A 80 3.30 -3.18 11.11
N LEU A 81 3.02 -3.57 12.35
CA LEU A 81 3.68 -4.69 13.03
C LEU A 81 3.27 -6.05 12.47
N ASN A 82 2.08 -6.13 11.87
CA ASN A 82 1.55 -7.35 11.29
C ASN A 82 1.28 -7.18 9.79
N PRO A 83 2.18 -7.59 8.88
CA PRO A 83 1.96 -7.50 7.44
C PRO A 83 0.68 -8.20 6.96
N LYS A 84 0.21 -9.24 7.67
CA LYS A 84 -1.07 -9.90 7.38
C LYS A 84 -2.26 -8.94 7.52
N TRP A 85 -2.22 -8.03 8.49
CA TRP A 85 -3.27 -7.03 8.68
C TRP A 85 -3.40 -6.10 7.47
N LEU A 86 -2.28 -5.71 6.86
CA LEU A 86 -2.29 -4.96 5.59
C LEU A 86 -2.89 -5.78 4.44
N ILE A 87 -2.55 -7.07 4.36
CA ILE A 87 -3.14 -7.98 3.36
C ILE A 87 -4.66 -8.11 3.57
N ASP A 88 -5.12 -8.20 4.81
CA ASP A 88 -6.54 -8.25 5.14
C ASP A 88 -7.24 -6.94 4.74
N ALA A 89 -6.60 -5.78 4.92
CA ALA A 89 -7.11 -4.49 4.43
C ALA A 89 -7.24 -4.47 2.90
N PHE A 90 -6.20 -4.90 2.17
CA PHE A 90 -6.26 -5.02 0.71
C PHE A 90 -7.36 -5.99 0.26
N ARG A 91 -7.47 -7.15 0.92
CA ARG A 91 -8.53 -8.13 0.64
C ARG A 91 -9.92 -7.50 0.76
N CYS A 92 -10.15 -6.62 1.74
CA CYS A 92 -11.43 -5.94 1.88
C CYS A 92 -11.77 -5.04 0.69
N LEU A 93 -10.77 -4.47 0.02
CA LEU A 93 -10.97 -3.59 -1.14
C LEU A 93 -11.28 -4.35 -2.43
N VAL A 94 -10.75 -5.56 -2.59
CA VAL A 94 -10.89 -6.35 -3.83
C VAL A 94 -11.89 -7.50 -3.74
N SER A 95 -12.28 -7.91 -2.54
CA SER A 95 -13.22 -9.02 -2.37
C SER A 95 -14.64 -8.57 -2.70
N ASP A 96 -15.28 -9.33 -3.59
CA ASP A 96 -16.69 -9.19 -3.90
C ASP A 96 -17.56 -9.48 -2.67
N LYS A 97 -17.79 -8.44 -1.86
CA LYS A 97 -18.73 -8.45 -0.74
C LYS A 97 -19.98 -7.68 -1.15
N THR A 98 -20.70 -8.22 -2.12
CA THR A 98 -22.01 -7.72 -2.54
C THR A 98 -23.03 -7.99 -1.43
N GLU A 99 -23.43 -6.94 -0.70
CA GLU A 99 -24.59 -7.00 0.19
C GLU A 99 -25.48 -5.77 -0.01
N ASN A 100 -26.74 -6.06 -0.33
CA ASN A 100 -28.04 -5.41 -0.05
C ASN A 100 -28.25 -3.88 -0.04
N ASP A 101 -27.22 -3.03 -0.08
CA ASP A 101 -27.38 -1.57 -0.18
C ASP A 101 -27.17 -1.12 -1.63
N ILE A 102 -28.17 -0.42 -2.18
CA ILE A 102 -28.18 0.08 -3.56
C ILE A 102 -27.00 1.03 -3.81
N LYS A 103 -26.68 1.91 -2.86
CA LYS A 103 -25.56 2.86 -3.02
C LYS A 103 -24.20 2.15 -3.01
N VAL A 104 -24.05 1.14 -2.15
CA VAL A 104 -22.85 0.30 -2.12
C VAL A 104 -22.72 -0.46 -3.43
N SER A 105 -23.84 -0.94 -3.97
CA SER A 105 -23.89 -1.60 -5.27
C SER A 105 -23.45 -0.66 -6.40
N ASP A 106 -23.87 0.60 -6.39
CA ASP A 106 -23.53 1.58 -7.44
C ASP A 106 -22.04 2.00 -7.38
N ASP A 107 -21.52 2.35 -6.20
CA ASP A 107 -20.10 2.68 -6.01
C ASP A 107 -19.20 1.47 -6.33
N TRP A 108 -19.62 0.27 -5.92
CA TRP A 108 -18.91 -0.98 -6.23
C TRP A 108 -18.92 -1.31 -7.71
N GLN A 109 -20.05 -1.08 -8.39
CA GLN A 109 -20.15 -1.26 -9.83
C GLN A 109 -19.25 -0.26 -10.57
N THR A 110 -19.18 0.99 -10.11
CA THR A 110 -18.27 2.01 -10.63
C THR A 110 -16.80 1.56 -10.49
N LEU A 111 -16.41 1.03 -9.33
CA LEU A 111 -15.08 0.44 -9.12
C LEU A 111 -14.82 -0.72 -10.09
N LYS A 112 -15.77 -1.63 -10.24
CA LYS A 112 -15.63 -2.78 -11.15
C LYS A 112 -15.52 -2.39 -12.61
N ASP A 113 -16.21 -1.33 -13.02
CA ASP A 113 -16.29 -0.96 -14.43
C ASP A 113 -15.16 0.00 -14.80
N THR A 114 -14.83 0.97 -13.96
CA THR A 114 -13.86 2.03 -14.27
C THR A 114 -12.54 1.92 -13.50
N GLY A 115 -12.51 1.14 -12.42
CA GLY A 115 -11.40 1.12 -11.45
C GLY A 115 -11.42 2.28 -10.45
N GLN A 116 -12.38 3.21 -10.53
CA GLN A 116 -12.49 4.35 -9.61
C GLN A 116 -13.03 3.88 -8.25
N ILE A 117 -12.37 4.28 -7.17
CA ILE A 117 -12.79 3.98 -5.80
C ILE A 117 -13.03 5.28 -5.02
N SER A 118 -14.19 5.39 -4.38
CA SER A 118 -14.53 6.53 -3.52
C SER A 118 -14.02 6.32 -2.09
N GLU A 119 -13.67 7.40 -1.38
CA GLU A 119 -13.32 7.31 0.05
C GLU A 119 -14.49 6.77 0.90
N SER A 120 -15.74 7.07 0.50
CA SER A 120 -16.94 6.51 1.13
C SER A 120 -16.97 5.00 1.00
N LEU A 121 -16.69 4.45 -0.19
CA LEU A 121 -16.64 3.02 -0.40
C LEU A 121 -15.51 2.35 0.41
N ILE A 122 -14.31 2.95 0.47
CA ILE A 122 -13.21 2.47 1.33
C ILE A 122 -13.68 2.37 2.78
N SER A 123 -14.29 3.44 3.30
CA SER A 123 -14.75 3.51 4.68
C SER A 123 -15.82 2.46 4.96
N LEU A 124 -16.75 2.26 4.03
CA LEU A 124 -17.79 1.22 4.14
C LEU A 124 -17.18 -0.19 4.14
N LEU A 125 -16.20 -0.47 3.28
CA LEU A 125 -15.53 -1.76 3.20
C LEU A 125 -14.68 -2.04 4.45
N PHE A 126 -13.98 -1.04 4.97
CA PHE A 126 -13.20 -1.15 6.20
C PHE A 126 -14.08 -1.38 7.43
N ASN A 127 -15.24 -0.74 7.50
CA ASN A 127 -16.21 -0.93 8.59
C ASN A 127 -16.90 -2.31 8.58
N LYS A 128 -16.79 -3.10 7.49
CA LYS A 128 -17.26 -4.50 7.48
C LYS A 128 -16.41 -5.42 8.37
N GLU A 129 -15.20 -5.00 8.74
CA GLU A 129 -14.29 -5.76 9.62
C GLU A 129 -13.93 -4.90 10.85
N PRO A 130 -14.90 -4.58 11.74
CA PRO A 130 -14.70 -3.61 12.83
C PRO A 130 -13.60 -4.03 13.81
N GLU A 131 -13.41 -5.34 14.01
CA GLU A 131 -12.36 -5.90 14.86
C GLU A 131 -10.94 -5.52 14.39
N LEU A 132 -10.76 -5.26 13.09
CA LEU A 132 -9.47 -4.94 12.49
C LEU A 132 -9.15 -3.44 12.53
N LYS A 133 -10.12 -2.56 12.87
CA LYS A 133 -9.92 -1.12 13.09
C LYS A 133 -9.17 -0.41 11.96
N PHE A 134 -9.47 -0.79 10.72
CA PHE A 134 -8.86 -0.16 9.54
C PHE A 134 -9.24 1.32 9.43
N GLU A 135 -10.48 1.68 9.78
CA GLU A 135 -10.98 3.05 9.70
C GLU A 135 -10.15 4.02 10.56
N ASP A 136 -9.78 3.62 11.78
CA ASP A 136 -8.95 4.40 12.70
C ASP A 136 -7.59 4.79 12.08
N ASN A 137 -7.09 4.00 11.14
CA ASN A 137 -5.80 4.17 10.48
C ASN A 137 -5.92 4.39 8.97
N LYS A 138 -7.12 4.75 8.48
CA LYS A 138 -7.45 4.81 7.05
C LYS A 138 -6.49 5.68 6.26
N ALA A 139 -6.18 6.89 6.76
CA ALA A 139 -5.30 7.82 6.08
C ALA A 139 -3.90 7.22 5.83
N HIS A 140 -3.32 6.58 6.85
CA HIS A 140 -2.02 5.94 6.73
C HIS A 140 -2.09 4.69 5.82
N LEU A 141 -3.13 3.87 5.94
CA LEU A 141 -3.36 2.72 5.07
C LEU A 141 -3.45 3.12 3.59
N ILE A 142 -4.17 4.19 3.29
CA ILE A 142 -4.28 4.72 1.93
C ILE A 142 -2.90 5.10 1.37
N GLU A 143 -2.08 5.81 2.14
CA GLU A 143 -0.71 6.15 1.70
C GLU A 143 0.16 4.91 1.50
N VAL A 144 0.03 3.89 2.37
CA VAL A 144 0.73 2.60 2.20
C VAL A 144 0.28 1.90 0.91
N LEU A 145 -1.02 1.86 0.64
CA LEU A 145 -1.57 1.28 -0.60
C LEU A 145 -1.14 2.05 -1.85
N LYS A 146 -0.97 3.38 -1.76
CA LYS A 146 -0.38 4.19 -2.83
C LYS A 146 1.09 3.87 -3.07
N ARG A 147 1.83 3.60 -1.99
CA ARG A 147 3.25 3.23 -2.05
C ARG A 147 3.46 1.87 -2.73
N PHE A 148 2.48 0.98 -2.64
CA PHE A 148 2.44 -0.32 -3.31
C PHE A 148 1.79 -0.30 -4.71
N ASP A 149 1.45 0.87 -5.25
CA ASP A 149 0.75 1.03 -6.55
C ASP A 149 -0.61 0.31 -6.63
N ILE A 150 -1.22 0.03 -5.47
CA ILE A 150 -2.56 -0.59 -5.41
C ILE A 150 -3.63 0.48 -5.64
N ILE A 151 -3.44 1.63 -5.00
CA ILE A 151 -4.27 2.82 -5.18
C ILE A 151 -3.43 3.90 -5.84
N VAL A 152 -4.01 4.67 -6.74
CA VAL A 152 -3.37 5.83 -7.36
C VAL A 152 -4.33 7.01 -7.34
N ASN A 153 -3.77 8.21 -7.18
CA ASN A 153 -4.53 9.45 -7.37
C ASN A 153 -4.33 9.91 -8.80
N LEU A 154 -5.42 10.33 -9.45
CA LEU A 154 -5.31 11.15 -10.65
C LEU A 154 -4.80 12.54 -10.23
N LYS A 155 -3.84 13.11 -10.98
CA LYS A 155 -3.21 14.39 -10.61
C LYS A 155 -4.27 15.49 -10.43
N ASP A 156 -4.12 16.26 -9.36
CA ASP A 156 -5.01 17.35 -8.93
C ASP A 156 -6.48 16.99 -8.65
N SER A 157 -6.81 15.69 -8.66
CA SER A 157 -8.11 15.17 -8.27
C SER A 157 -8.02 14.47 -6.91
N SER A 158 -9.10 14.58 -6.13
CA SER A 158 -9.32 13.75 -4.94
C SER A 158 -9.73 12.31 -5.30
N GLU A 159 -9.88 12.01 -6.59
CA GLU A 159 -10.31 10.70 -7.06
C GLU A 159 -9.19 9.66 -6.98
N LEU A 160 -9.56 8.51 -6.40
CA LEU A 160 -8.69 7.36 -6.24
C LEU A 160 -9.07 6.31 -7.28
N TYR A 161 -8.06 5.61 -7.80
CA TYR A 161 -8.22 4.52 -8.75
C TYR A 161 -7.44 3.29 -8.29
N MET A 162 -7.94 2.11 -8.62
CA MET A 162 -7.28 0.82 -8.42
C MET A 162 -6.93 0.21 -9.78
N PRO A 163 -5.68 0.34 -10.27
CA PRO A 163 -5.30 -0.15 -11.59
C PRO A 163 -5.61 -1.63 -11.82
N CYS A 164 -5.50 -2.44 -10.76
CA CYS A 164 -5.79 -3.87 -10.81
C CYS A 164 -7.29 -4.21 -11.01
N MET A 165 -8.18 -3.24 -10.86
CA MET A 165 -9.64 -3.40 -11.03
C MET A 165 -10.13 -2.85 -12.39
N ILE A 166 -9.27 -2.20 -13.18
CA ILE A 166 -9.63 -1.63 -14.48
C ILE A 166 -9.86 -2.77 -15.49
N LYS A 167 -11.04 -2.82 -16.10
CA LYS A 167 -11.35 -3.78 -17.17
C LYS A 167 -10.79 -3.32 -18.51
N SER A 168 -10.50 -4.26 -19.40
CA SER A 168 -9.98 -3.96 -20.75
C SER A 168 -10.92 -3.10 -21.60
N CYS A 169 -12.24 -3.24 -21.44
CA CYS A 169 -13.22 -2.46 -22.20
C CYS A 169 -13.29 -0.99 -21.74
N SER A 170 -13.08 -0.71 -20.45
CA SER A 170 -13.01 0.64 -19.90
C SER A 170 -11.63 1.27 -20.06
N PHE A 171 -10.60 0.47 -20.38
CA PHE A 171 -9.28 1.00 -20.71
C PHE A 171 -9.32 1.97 -21.89
N PHE A 172 -10.25 1.82 -22.85
CA PHE A 172 -10.40 2.80 -23.93
C PHE A 172 -10.92 4.15 -23.44
N GLU A 173 -11.86 4.17 -22.49
CA GLU A 173 -12.35 5.40 -21.87
C GLU A 173 -11.28 6.02 -20.98
N PHE A 174 -10.60 5.18 -20.19
CA PHE A 174 -9.42 5.57 -19.42
C PHE A 174 -8.39 6.21 -20.35
N GLN A 175 -8.00 5.54 -21.44
CA GLN A 175 -7.02 6.01 -22.43
C GLN A 175 -7.39 7.36 -23.06
N LYS A 176 -8.69 7.68 -23.24
CA LYS A 176 -9.10 9.02 -23.73
C LYS A 176 -8.73 10.15 -22.77
N HIS A 177 -8.68 9.89 -21.46
CA HIS A 177 -8.17 10.87 -20.50
C HIS A 177 -6.65 11.08 -20.63
N PHE A 178 -5.94 10.22 -21.38
CA PHE A 178 -4.47 10.20 -21.44
C PHE A 178 -3.87 10.31 -22.85
N CYS A 179 -4.63 10.12 -23.91
CA CYS A 179 -4.18 10.24 -25.30
C CYS A 179 -4.71 11.52 -25.95
N ASP A 180 -3.81 12.30 -26.53
CA ASP A 180 -4.17 13.42 -27.42
C ASP A 180 -4.65 12.86 -28.78
N GLU A 181 -5.84 13.28 -29.22
CA GLU A 181 -6.46 12.85 -30.49
C GLU A 181 -5.62 13.27 -31.72
N SER A 182 -4.60 14.11 -31.54
CA SER A 182 -3.71 14.63 -32.58
C SER A 182 -2.63 13.65 -33.09
N ILE A 183 -2.39 12.52 -32.40
CA ILE A 183 -1.27 11.60 -32.71
C ILE A 183 -1.69 10.52 -33.72
N PHE A 184 -1.48 10.79 -35.01
CA PHE A 184 -1.84 9.88 -36.13
C PHE A 184 -0.76 8.86 -36.54
N LYS A 185 0.40 8.80 -35.88
CA LYS A 185 1.46 7.82 -36.16
C LYS A 185 1.78 6.99 -34.93
N THR A 186 1.39 5.73 -34.96
CA THR A 186 1.84 4.75 -33.97
C THR A 186 3.09 4.04 -34.50
N SER A 187 4.15 4.01 -33.70
CA SER A 187 5.27 3.09 -33.89
C SER A 187 5.03 1.87 -33.02
N TRP A 188 5.22 0.68 -33.58
CA TRP A 188 5.03 -0.58 -32.87
C TRP A 188 6.29 -0.88 -32.07
N PHE A 189 6.16 -0.99 -30.75
CA PHE A 189 7.24 -1.45 -29.87
C PHE A 189 6.80 -2.73 -29.19
N CYS A 190 7.44 -3.85 -29.55
CA CYS A 190 7.13 -5.17 -29.01
C CYS A 190 8.19 -5.58 -27.98
N LEU A 191 7.74 -5.96 -26.79
CA LEU A 191 8.58 -6.49 -25.73
C LEU A 191 8.27 -7.97 -25.54
N GLU A 192 9.28 -8.83 -25.75
CA GLU A 192 9.16 -10.27 -25.51
C GLU A 192 9.70 -10.62 -24.12
N PHE A 193 8.86 -11.24 -23.29
CA PHE A 193 9.23 -11.63 -21.93
C PHE A 193 9.23 -13.16 -21.80
N LYS A 194 10.29 -13.72 -21.18
CA LYS A 194 10.30 -15.13 -20.75
C LYS A 194 9.27 -15.40 -19.64
N PHE A 195 9.03 -14.41 -18.80
CA PHE A 195 8.00 -14.39 -17.78
C PHE A 195 7.53 -12.95 -17.61
N LEU A 196 6.22 -12.74 -17.74
CA LEU A 196 5.58 -11.45 -17.51
C LEU A 196 4.85 -11.49 -16.16
N PRO A 197 5.33 -10.76 -15.13
CA PRO A 197 4.64 -10.73 -13.84
C PRO A 197 3.19 -10.24 -14.00
N PRO A 198 2.19 -10.86 -13.34
CA PRO A 198 0.79 -10.43 -13.48
C PRO A 198 0.55 -8.96 -13.14
N ALA A 199 1.31 -8.41 -12.19
CA ALA A 199 1.20 -7.01 -11.77
C ALA A 199 1.93 -6.02 -12.69
N PHE A 200 2.64 -6.48 -13.71
CA PHE A 200 3.47 -5.62 -14.57
C PHE A 200 2.67 -4.47 -15.19
N PHE A 201 1.51 -4.76 -15.77
CA PHE A 201 0.65 -3.73 -16.36
C PHE A 201 0.10 -2.76 -15.32
N ASN A 202 -0.25 -3.23 -14.13
CA ASN A 202 -0.75 -2.37 -13.05
C ASN A 202 0.31 -1.34 -12.63
N HIS A 203 1.57 -1.77 -12.49
CA HIS A 203 2.68 -0.86 -12.18
C HIS A 203 2.97 0.13 -13.31
N ILE A 204 2.87 -0.29 -14.59
CA ILE A 204 3.01 0.65 -15.71
C ILE A 204 1.92 1.71 -15.67
N ILE A 205 0.67 1.30 -15.47
CA ILE A 205 -0.47 2.23 -15.39
C ILE A 205 -0.27 3.19 -14.21
N ALA A 206 0.07 2.67 -13.03
CA ALA A 206 0.31 3.48 -11.84
C ALA A 206 1.48 4.45 -12.03
N TRP A 207 2.59 3.98 -12.62
CA TRP A 207 3.74 4.81 -12.93
C TRP A 207 3.39 5.90 -13.94
N TYR A 208 2.66 5.55 -15.00
CA TYR A 208 2.25 6.50 -16.03
C TYR A 208 1.37 7.61 -15.45
N ILE A 209 0.35 7.27 -14.64
CA ILE A 209 -0.51 8.24 -13.94
C ILE A 209 0.34 9.19 -13.07
N LYS A 210 1.38 8.68 -12.42
CA LYS A 210 2.31 9.48 -11.60
C LYS A 210 3.27 10.32 -12.45
N ALA A 211 3.73 9.81 -13.60
CA ALA A 211 4.82 10.37 -14.40
C ALA A 211 4.37 11.47 -15.37
N VAL A 212 3.20 11.37 -16.00
CA VAL A 212 2.76 12.32 -17.04
C VAL A 212 2.61 13.73 -16.45
N PRO A 213 3.45 14.72 -16.82
CA PRO A 213 3.26 16.11 -16.41
C PRO A 213 1.94 16.63 -17.00
N CYS A 214 1.15 17.36 -16.21
CA CYS A 214 0.10 18.21 -16.77
C CYS A 214 0.76 19.42 -17.44
N GLU A 215 1.36 19.20 -18.61
CA GLU A 215 1.59 20.29 -19.55
C GLU A 215 0.72 20.04 -20.77
N CYS A 216 0.03 21.11 -21.21
CA CYS A 216 -1.03 21.21 -22.22
C CYS A 216 -2.42 20.92 -21.59
N TYR A 217 -3.36 21.88 -21.50
CA TYR A 217 -3.82 22.81 -22.54
C TYR A 217 -4.25 24.17 -21.95
N SER A 218 -3.71 25.27 -22.49
CA SER A 218 -4.36 26.59 -22.51
C SER A 218 -4.81 26.88 -23.93
#